data_AF-A0A8D8STD8-F1
#
_entry.id   AF-A0A8D8STD8-F1
#
_cell.length_a   1.000
_cell.length_b   1.000
_cell.length_c   1.000
_cell.angle_alpha   90.00
_cell.angle_beta   90.00
_cell.angle_gamma   90.00
#
_symmetry.space_group_name_H-M   'P 1'
#
loop_
_entity.id
_entity.type
_entity.pdbx_description
1 polymer ?
#
loop_
_entity_poly.entity_id
_entity_poly.type
_entity_poly.pdbx_seq_one_letter_code
_entity_poly.pdbx_strand_id
1 'polypeptide(L)'
;MSGEPPSPADETLGEDELALTYKPPPQKTIEEILKADEEDESLRKYKETLLGVAKEGQIVVDASDERKVIVKRLALCVEDRPDLELDLTTDLSQLKKQTFVIKEGISFRIRIDYIVQREIVHGLRYIQKTYRMGVPVDKMVHMVGSYPPSLELQSYTTPPEEAPSGMLARGGYSVHSLFTDDDQAEHLKWEWSFEIKKNWE
;
A
#
# COMPACT_ATOMS: atom_id res chain seq x y z
N MET A 1 50.09 7.04 7.25
CA MET A 1 48.67 7.45 7.27
C MET A 1 47.99 6.66 6.15
N SER A 2 47.66 5.41 6.43
CA SER A 2 47.05 4.50 5.46
C SER A 2 45.56 4.78 5.45
N GLY A 3 45.02 5.28 4.34
CA GLY A 3 43.57 5.43 4.15
C GLY A 3 42.95 4.06 3.88
N GLU A 4 41.99 3.67 4.69
CA GLU A 4 41.13 2.53 4.41
C GLU A 4 40.28 2.82 3.16
N PRO A 5 40.09 1.84 2.26
CA PRO A 5 39.14 1.98 1.17
C PRO A 5 37.69 1.98 1.71
N PRO A 6 36.75 2.67 1.04
CA PRO A 6 35.35 2.68 1.46
C PRO A 6 34.74 1.25 1.38
N SER A 7 33.97 0.91 2.41
CA SER A 7 33.18 -0.32 2.50
C SER A 7 32.14 -0.40 1.37
N PRO A 8 31.95 -1.56 0.70
CA PRO A 8 31.04 -1.72 -0.44
C PRO A 8 29.57 -1.94 -0.02
N ALA A 9 29.10 -1.36 1.08
CA ALA A 9 27.83 -1.75 1.71
C ALA A 9 26.68 -0.74 1.59
N ASP A 10 26.72 0.18 0.62
CA ASP A 10 25.60 1.12 0.40
C ASP A 10 25.29 1.34 -1.08
N GLU A 11 25.28 0.24 -1.85
CA GLU A 11 24.63 0.22 -3.15
C GLU A 11 23.13 0.02 -2.93
N THR A 12 22.38 1.11 -2.97
CA THR A 12 20.91 1.07 -3.08
C THR A 12 20.52 0.35 -4.37
N LEU A 13 20.22 -0.95 -4.25
CA LEU A 13 19.70 -1.76 -5.36
C LEU A 13 18.41 -1.10 -5.91
N GLY A 14 18.30 -1.00 -7.23
CA GLY A 14 17.07 -0.52 -7.87
C GLY A 14 15.88 -1.44 -7.59
N GLU A 15 14.66 -0.90 -7.58
CA GLU A 15 13.42 -1.65 -7.29
C GLU A 15 13.25 -2.91 -8.16
N ASP A 16 13.71 -2.85 -9.42
CA ASP A 16 13.69 -3.98 -10.36
C ASP A 16 14.69 -5.10 -9.98
N GLU A 17 15.83 -4.78 -9.35
CA GLU A 17 16.82 -5.77 -8.89
C GLU A 17 16.43 -6.44 -7.56
N LEU A 18 15.76 -5.69 -6.67
CA LEU A 18 15.18 -6.24 -5.44
C LEU A 18 14.06 -7.24 -5.75
N ALA A 19 13.24 -6.97 -6.76
CA ALA A 19 12.18 -7.89 -7.21
C ALA A 19 12.73 -9.21 -7.79
N LEU A 20 13.96 -9.20 -8.34
CA LEU A 20 14.57 -10.40 -8.93
C LEU A 20 15.22 -11.34 -7.90
N THR A 21 15.55 -10.83 -6.70
CA THR A 21 16.29 -11.58 -5.68
C THR A 21 15.45 -11.98 -4.47
N TYR A 22 14.38 -11.23 -4.19
CA TYR A 22 13.46 -11.55 -3.10
C TYR A 22 12.66 -12.83 -3.38
N LYS A 23 12.55 -13.69 -2.35
CA LYS A 23 11.69 -14.88 -2.37
C LYS A 23 10.65 -14.76 -1.25
N PRO A 24 9.35 -14.76 -1.58
CA PRO A 24 8.28 -14.79 -0.59
C PRO A 24 8.49 -15.89 0.47
N PRO A 25 8.15 -15.62 1.74
CA PRO A 25 8.18 -16.64 2.77
C PRO A 25 7.15 -17.74 2.45
N PRO A 26 7.38 -18.98 2.94
CA PRO A 26 6.37 -20.02 2.84
C PRO A 26 5.13 -19.63 3.66
N GLN A 27 3.93 -19.95 3.14
CA GLN A 27 2.68 -19.72 3.85
C GLN A 27 2.64 -20.57 5.14
N LYS A 28 2.34 -19.90 6.24
CA LYS A 28 2.08 -20.51 7.55
C LYS A 28 0.91 -19.78 8.20
N THR A 29 0.05 -20.54 8.85
CA THR A 29 -1.05 -20.01 9.66
C THR A 29 -0.54 -19.43 10.97
N ILE A 30 -1.31 -18.52 11.56
CA ILE A 30 -1.02 -17.99 12.90
C ILE A 30 -0.92 -19.13 13.93
N GLU A 31 -1.78 -20.15 13.83
CA GLU A 31 -1.74 -21.31 14.72
C GLU A 31 -0.43 -22.09 14.62
N GLU A 32 0.09 -22.31 13.41
CA GLU A 32 1.37 -22.99 13.19
C GLU A 32 2.53 -22.13 13.71
N ILE A 33 2.47 -20.81 13.54
CA ILE A 33 3.46 -19.87 14.06
C ILE A 33 3.49 -19.90 15.59
N LEU A 34 2.33 -19.96 16.25
CA LEU A 34 2.22 -20.03 17.70
C LEU A 34 2.69 -21.37 18.28
N LYS A 35 2.41 -22.49 17.58
CA LYS A 35 2.84 -23.84 17.99
C LYS A 35 4.33 -24.07 17.80
N ALA A 36 4.96 -23.38 16.84
CA ALA A 36 6.41 -23.46 16.67
C ALA A 36 7.12 -22.90 17.92
N ASP A 37 8.19 -23.56 18.36
CA ASP A 37 9.08 -23.06 19.42
C ASP A 37 8.36 -22.75 20.75
N GLU A 38 7.31 -23.48 21.09
CA GLU A 38 6.49 -23.25 22.30
C GLU A 38 7.29 -23.40 23.61
N GLU A 39 8.39 -24.14 23.55
CA GLU A 39 9.33 -24.32 24.66
C GLU A 39 10.27 -23.13 24.89
N ASP A 40 10.36 -22.19 23.93
CA ASP A 40 11.20 -20.99 24.03
C ASP A 40 10.40 -19.78 24.53
N GLU A 41 10.66 -19.38 25.77
CA GLU A 41 9.99 -18.24 26.41
C GLU A 41 10.23 -16.91 25.66
N SER A 42 11.42 -16.73 25.07
CA SER A 42 11.78 -15.49 24.37
C SER A 42 11.04 -15.36 23.05
N LEU A 43 10.96 -16.45 22.28
CA LEU A 43 10.23 -16.50 21.02
C LEU A 43 8.73 -16.38 21.24
N ARG A 44 8.20 -16.95 22.32
CA ARG A 44 6.81 -16.74 22.72
C ARG A 44 6.49 -15.28 22.99
N LYS A 45 7.27 -14.60 23.83
CA LYS A 45 7.07 -13.16 24.11
C LYS A 45 7.19 -12.30 22.84
N TYR A 46 8.11 -12.67 21.95
CA TYR A 46 8.27 -12.00 20.66
C TYR A 46 7.02 -12.15 19.76
N LYS A 47 6.51 -13.39 19.61
CA LYS A 47 5.28 -13.67 18.85
C LYS A 47 4.07 -12.96 19.46
N GLU A 48 3.97 -12.92 20.79
CA GLU A 48 2.90 -12.20 21.49
C GLU A 48 2.92 -10.70 21.20
N THR A 49 4.12 -10.11 21.16
CA THR A 49 4.28 -8.67 20.87
C THR A 49 3.88 -8.35 19.44
N LEU A 50 4.21 -9.23 18.48
CA LEU A 50 3.90 -9.02 17.07
C LEU A 50 2.43 -9.30 16.73
N LEU A 51 1.85 -10.37 17.26
CA LEU A 51 0.49 -10.80 16.93
C LEU A 51 -0.57 -10.04 17.74
N GLY A 52 -0.22 -9.51 18.92
CA GLY A 52 -1.15 -8.80 19.78
C GLY A 52 -2.42 -9.61 20.04
N VAL A 53 -3.58 -9.02 19.74
CA VAL A 53 -4.90 -9.65 19.91
C VAL A 53 -5.12 -10.88 19.02
N ALA A 54 -4.38 -11.01 17.91
CA ALA A 54 -4.52 -12.14 16.99
C ALA A 54 -4.05 -13.47 17.59
N LYS A 55 -3.39 -13.47 18.75
CA LYS A 55 -3.06 -14.71 19.49
C LYS A 55 -4.27 -15.31 20.22
N GLU A 56 -5.24 -14.48 20.59
CA GLU A 56 -6.35 -14.87 21.47
C GLU A 56 -7.48 -15.56 20.68
N GLY A 57 -7.48 -15.40 19.37
CA GLY A 57 -8.40 -16.04 18.46
C GLY A 57 -8.35 -15.41 17.08
N GLN A 58 -9.13 -16.00 16.17
CA GLN A 58 -9.25 -15.49 14.81
C GLN A 58 -9.92 -14.11 14.81
N ILE A 59 -9.22 -13.10 14.29
CA ILE A 59 -9.76 -11.76 14.11
C ILE A 59 -10.54 -11.72 12.79
N VAL A 60 -11.85 -11.49 12.87
CA VAL A 60 -12.72 -11.31 11.70
C VAL A 60 -13.54 -10.04 11.90
N VAL A 61 -13.34 -9.06 11.04
CA VAL A 61 -14.05 -7.77 11.09
C VAL A 61 -15.27 -7.79 10.19
N ASP A 62 -15.16 -8.43 9.03
CA ASP A 62 -16.27 -8.66 8.10
C ASP A 62 -16.31 -10.13 7.72
N ALA A 63 -17.29 -10.84 8.26
CA ALA A 63 -17.49 -12.26 8.01
C ALA A 63 -18.00 -12.54 6.59
N SER A 64 -18.62 -11.55 5.92
CA SER A 64 -19.10 -11.68 4.54
C SER A 64 -17.99 -11.52 3.51
N ASP A 65 -16.86 -10.95 3.91
CA ASP A 65 -15.67 -10.82 3.09
C ASP A 65 -14.68 -11.96 3.38
N GLU A 66 -14.40 -12.77 2.37
CA GLU A 66 -13.45 -13.88 2.47
C GLU A 66 -12.00 -13.42 2.37
N ARG A 67 -11.76 -12.18 1.93
CA ARG A 67 -10.41 -11.62 1.78
C ARG A 67 -9.74 -11.44 3.13
N LYS A 68 -8.41 -11.57 3.14
CA LYS A 68 -7.55 -11.26 4.30
C LYS A 68 -7.40 -9.75 4.48
N VAL A 69 -7.43 -8.97 3.40
CA VAL A 69 -7.31 -7.52 3.47
C VAL A 69 -8.56 -6.86 2.89
N ILE A 70 -9.14 -5.95 3.66
CA ILE A 70 -10.30 -5.16 3.25
C ILE A 70 -9.84 -3.71 3.15
N VAL A 71 -9.65 -3.25 1.93
CA VAL A 71 -9.30 -1.85 1.66
C VAL A 71 -10.55 -1.00 1.79
N LYS A 72 -10.49 0.04 2.63
CA LYS A 72 -11.64 0.87 2.99
C LYS A 72 -11.63 2.20 2.25
N ARG A 73 -10.47 2.84 2.14
CA ARG A 73 -10.38 4.21 1.60
C ARG A 73 -9.04 4.48 0.94
N LEU A 74 -9.05 5.30 -0.10
CA LEU A 74 -7.87 6.01 -0.59
C LEU A 74 -8.07 7.50 -0.37
N ALA A 75 -7.06 8.19 0.12
CA ALA A 75 -7.06 9.63 0.29
C ALA A 75 -5.86 10.26 -0.42
N LEU A 76 -6.10 11.36 -1.12
CA LEU A 76 -5.07 12.24 -1.64
C LEU A 76 -4.87 13.38 -0.64
N CYS A 77 -3.71 13.36 0.01
CA CYS A 77 -3.34 14.27 1.08
C CYS A 77 -2.45 15.38 0.52
N VAL A 78 -2.88 16.62 0.67
CA VAL A 78 -2.14 17.82 0.27
C VAL A 78 -2.04 18.73 1.48
N GLU A 79 -0.86 19.27 1.74
CA GLU A 79 -0.64 20.17 2.86
C GLU A 79 -1.59 21.38 2.78
N ASP A 80 -2.09 21.80 3.95
CA ASP A 80 -3.04 22.90 4.11
C ASP A 80 -4.38 22.76 3.38
N ARG A 81 -4.76 21.54 2.96
CA ARG A 81 -6.07 21.26 2.36
C ARG A 81 -6.73 20.03 3.00
N PRO A 82 -8.07 19.97 3.01
CA PRO A 82 -8.76 18.73 3.35
C PRO A 82 -8.38 17.61 2.37
N ASP A 83 -8.23 16.40 2.91
CA ASP A 83 -7.98 15.21 2.12
C ASP A 83 -9.11 14.98 1.10
N LEU A 84 -8.74 14.63 -0.12
CA LEU A 84 -9.70 14.18 -1.13
C LEU A 84 -9.80 12.66 -1.07
N GLU A 85 -10.98 12.13 -0.78
CA GLU A 85 -11.14 10.73 -0.41
C GLU A 85 -12.01 9.94 -1.39
N LEU A 86 -11.63 8.69 -1.65
CA LEU A 86 -12.41 7.66 -2.34
C LEU A 86 -12.82 6.61 -1.32
N ASP A 87 -14.14 6.44 -1.13
CA ASP A 87 -14.68 5.33 -0.38
C ASP A 87 -14.67 4.05 -1.23
N LEU A 88 -13.77 3.14 -0.88
CA LEU A 88 -13.52 1.89 -1.59
C LEU A 88 -14.44 0.75 -1.13
N THR A 89 -15.36 1.02 -0.22
CA THR A 89 -16.39 0.06 0.22
C THR A 89 -17.68 0.15 -0.59
N THR A 90 -17.79 1.18 -1.43
CA THR A 90 -18.97 1.43 -2.28
C THR A 90 -18.81 0.84 -3.69
N ASP A 91 -19.76 1.10 -4.58
CA ASP A 91 -19.67 0.71 -5.99
C ASP A 91 -18.46 1.37 -6.68
N LEU A 92 -17.41 0.59 -6.86
CA LEU A 92 -16.15 1.01 -7.47
C LEU A 92 -16.32 1.58 -8.89
N SER A 93 -17.39 1.22 -9.60
CA SER A 93 -17.66 1.75 -10.94
C SER A 93 -17.98 3.24 -10.94
N GLN A 94 -18.45 3.78 -9.81
CA GLN A 94 -18.71 5.22 -9.65
C GLN A 94 -17.44 6.02 -9.42
N LEU A 95 -16.35 5.40 -8.94
CA LEU A 95 -15.10 6.08 -8.64
C LEU A 95 -14.44 6.65 -9.91
N LYS A 96 -14.63 5.99 -11.06
CA LYS A 96 -14.17 6.49 -12.38
C LYS A 96 -14.84 7.81 -12.78
N LYS A 97 -16.03 8.11 -12.22
CA LYS A 97 -16.76 9.36 -12.49
C LYS A 97 -16.29 10.49 -11.58
N GLN A 98 -15.67 10.17 -10.45
CA GLN A 98 -15.09 11.17 -9.57
C GLN A 98 -13.73 11.58 -10.14
N THR A 99 -13.59 12.88 -10.42
CA THR A 99 -12.33 13.46 -10.93
C THR A 99 -11.80 14.44 -9.90
N PHE A 100 -10.65 14.13 -9.31
CA PHE A 100 -9.98 15.04 -8.38
C PHE A 100 -9.21 16.10 -9.15
N VAL A 101 -9.32 17.37 -8.75
CA VAL A 101 -8.46 18.43 -9.29
C VAL A 101 -7.18 18.48 -8.47
N ILE A 102 -6.03 18.36 -9.14
CA ILE A 102 -4.70 18.49 -8.54
C ILE A 102 -4.03 19.72 -9.16
N LYS A 103 -3.55 20.63 -8.31
CA LYS A 103 -2.76 21.76 -8.78
C LYS A 103 -1.39 21.28 -9.27
N GLU A 104 -0.97 21.72 -10.45
CA GLU A 104 0.34 21.41 -11.00
C GLU A 104 1.47 21.85 -10.06
N GLY A 105 2.55 21.05 -9.96
CA GLY A 105 3.71 21.32 -9.11
C GLY A 105 3.44 21.27 -7.60
N ILE A 106 2.25 20.82 -7.17
CA ILE A 106 1.99 20.60 -5.75
C ILE A 106 2.62 19.30 -5.27
N SER A 107 3.13 19.28 -4.05
CA SER A 107 3.44 18.04 -3.36
C SER A 107 2.18 17.42 -2.76
N PHE A 108 1.98 16.13 -2.97
CA PHE A 108 0.89 15.35 -2.40
C PHE A 108 1.38 13.98 -1.92
N ARG A 109 0.55 13.32 -1.11
CA ARG A 109 0.75 11.94 -0.66
C ARG A 109 -0.52 11.16 -0.91
N ILE A 110 -0.39 9.84 -1.05
CA ILE A 110 -1.53 8.93 -1.10
C ILE A 110 -1.58 8.17 0.21
N ARG A 111 -2.71 8.23 0.91
CA ARG A 111 -2.99 7.41 2.09
C ARG A 111 -3.98 6.31 1.71
N ILE A 112 -3.68 5.07 2.08
CA ILE A 112 -4.55 3.92 1.89
C ILE A 112 -4.91 3.39 3.27
N ASP A 113 -6.21 3.33 3.56
CA ASP A 113 -6.74 2.81 4.81
C ASP A 113 -7.34 1.43 4.57
N TYR A 114 -6.92 0.45 5.38
CA TYR A 114 -7.27 -0.95 5.20
C TYR A 114 -7.32 -1.69 6.55
N ILE A 115 -8.00 -2.83 6.56
CA ILE A 115 -8.07 -3.75 7.69
C ILE A 115 -7.53 -5.09 7.26
N VAL A 116 -6.72 -5.72 8.12
CA VAL A 116 -6.25 -7.10 7.94
C VAL A 116 -7.04 -8.00 8.88
N GLN A 117 -7.60 -9.08 8.36
CA GLN A 117 -8.36 -10.07 9.09
C GLN A 117 -7.90 -11.49 8.75
N ARG A 118 -8.26 -12.44 9.60
CA ARG A 118 -8.04 -13.89 9.51
C ARG A 118 -6.58 -14.29 9.69
N GLU A 119 -5.70 -13.92 8.77
CA GLU A 119 -4.31 -14.38 8.72
C GLU A 119 -3.33 -13.23 8.48
N ILE A 120 -2.05 -13.48 8.79
CA ILE A 120 -0.97 -12.52 8.49
C ILE A 120 -0.88 -12.34 6.96
N VAL A 121 -0.64 -11.10 6.56
CA VAL A 121 -0.39 -10.74 5.16
C VAL A 121 1.05 -10.28 5.03
N HIS A 122 1.79 -10.89 4.10
CA HIS A 122 3.19 -10.63 3.86
C HIS A 122 3.40 -9.82 2.59
N GLY A 123 4.27 -8.81 2.65
CA GLY A 123 4.64 -8.00 1.47
C GLY A 123 3.45 -7.32 0.78
N LEU A 124 2.51 -6.83 1.58
CA LEU A 124 1.42 -5.99 1.11
C LEU A 124 2.02 -4.82 0.31
N ARG A 125 1.46 -4.55 -0.85
CA ARG A 125 1.96 -3.55 -1.81
C ARG A 125 0.84 -2.88 -2.54
N TYR A 126 1.03 -1.60 -2.78
CA TYR A 126 0.16 -0.78 -3.61
C TYR A 126 0.82 -0.56 -4.97
N ILE A 127 0.09 -0.89 -6.03
CA ILE A 127 0.53 -0.69 -7.41
C ILE A 127 -0.39 0.33 -8.05
N GLN A 128 0.21 1.39 -8.57
CA GLN A 128 -0.46 2.45 -9.28
C GLN A 128 0.03 2.49 -10.72
N LYS A 129 -0.90 2.51 -11.70
CA LYS A 129 -0.58 2.76 -13.10
C LYS A 129 -1.36 3.98 -13.57
N THR A 130 -0.65 4.98 -14.04
CA THR A 130 -1.24 6.25 -14.46
C THR A 130 -1.24 6.31 -15.98
N TYR A 131 -2.38 6.69 -16.54
CA TYR A 131 -2.62 6.77 -17.97
C TYR A 131 -3.09 8.18 -18.33
N ARG A 132 -2.68 8.62 -19.52
CA ARG A 132 -3.14 9.87 -20.11
C ARG A 132 -3.59 9.60 -21.54
N MET A 133 -4.82 9.97 -21.85
CA MET A 133 -5.45 9.67 -23.16
C MET A 133 -5.33 8.17 -23.54
N GLY A 134 -5.44 7.28 -22.56
CA GLY A 134 -5.31 5.82 -22.74
C GLY A 134 -3.87 5.29 -22.87
N VAL A 135 -2.86 6.17 -22.90
CA VAL A 135 -1.45 5.78 -22.96
C VAL A 135 -0.86 5.73 -21.55
N PRO A 136 -0.16 4.65 -21.15
CA PRO A 136 0.52 4.61 -19.86
C PRO A 136 1.63 5.65 -19.82
N VAL A 137 1.65 6.48 -18.78
CA VAL A 137 2.64 7.55 -18.60
C VAL A 137 3.49 7.38 -17.36
N ASP A 138 3.01 6.61 -16.38
CA ASP A 138 3.72 6.35 -15.13
C ASP A 138 3.24 5.04 -14.48
N LYS A 139 4.12 4.41 -13.70
CA LYS A 139 3.84 3.22 -12.90
C LYS A 139 4.64 3.29 -11.61
N MET A 140 3.95 3.10 -10.49
CA MET A 140 4.52 3.15 -9.15
C MET A 140 4.19 1.86 -8.40
N VAL A 141 5.13 1.38 -7.59
CA VAL A 141 4.95 0.21 -6.71
C VAL A 141 5.45 0.59 -5.33
N HIS A 142 4.53 0.71 -4.37
CA HIS A 142 4.84 1.05 -3.00
C HIS A 142 4.74 -0.19 -2.13
N MET A 143 5.85 -0.63 -1.54
CA MET A 143 5.85 -1.67 -0.51
C MET A 143 5.21 -1.09 0.76
N VAL A 144 4.11 -1.70 1.19
CA VAL A 144 3.35 -1.30 2.38
C VAL A 144 3.89 -2.01 3.61
N GLY A 145 4.11 -3.33 3.50
CA GLY A 145 4.76 -4.13 4.56
C GLY A 145 4.01 -5.42 4.89
N SER A 146 4.32 -5.99 6.06
CA SER A 146 3.63 -7.19 6.55
C SER A 146 2.82 -6.86 7.79
N TYR A 147 1.58 -7.34 7.86
CA TYR A 147 0.63 -6.96 8.89
C TYR A 147 -0.09 -8.20 9.44
N PRO A 148 -0.15 -8.36 10.77
CA PRO A 148 -1.03 -9.35 11.38
C PRO A 148 -2.49 -8.86 11.32
N PRO A 149 -3.46 -9.76 11.53
CA PRO A 149 -4.86 -9.35 11.71
C PRO A 149 -5.04 -8.38 12.87
N SER A 150 -5.87 -7.35 12.68
CA SER A 150 -6.18 -6.35 13.70
C SER A 150 -7.62 -5.87 13.57
N LEU A 151 -8.24 -5.52 14.71
CA LEU A 151 -9.55 -4.84 14.73
C LEU A 151 -9.42 -3.35 14.36
N GLU A 152 -8.22 -2.80 14.47
CA GLU A 152 -7.95 -1.39 14.21
C GLU A 152 -7.64 -1.13 12.73
N LEU A 153 -8.16 -0.03 12.22
CA LEU A 153 -7.87 0.46 10.88
C LEU A 153 -6.38 0.78 10.76
N GLN A 154 -5.73 0.18 9.78
CA GLN A 154 -4.35 0.46 9.42
C GLN A 154 -4.31 1.49 8.29
N SER A 155 -3.28 2.32 8.29
CA SER A 155 -3.06 3.33 7.27
C SER A 155 -1.62 3.29 6.78
N TYR A 156 -1.45 3.28 5.47
CA TYR A 156 -0.17 3.49 4.81
C TYR A 156 -0.19 4.80 4.04
N THR A 157 0.84 5.63 4.20
CA THR A 157 0.97 6.89 3.46
C THR A 157 2.25 6.83 2.63
N THR A 158 2.13 7.10 1.33
CA THR A 158 3.28 7.11 0.42
C THR A 158 4.28 8.23 0.79
N PRO A 159 5.54 8.12 0.33
CA PRO A 159 6.44 9.26 0.25
C PRO A 159 5.78 10.42 -0.52
N PRO A 160 6.24 11.67 -0.29
CA PRO A 160 5.69 12.82 -1.00
C PRO A 160 6.04 12.72 -2.48
N GLU A 161 5.04 12.95 -3.34
CA GLU A 161 5.15 12.99 -4.79
C GLU A 161 4.83 14.41 -5.28
N GLU A 162 5.39 14.82 -6.41
CA GLU A 162 5.12 16.13 -7.02
C GLU A 162 4.25 15.96 -8.27
N ALA A 163 3.14 16.69 -8.35
CA ALA A 163 2.28 16.69 -9.52
C ALA A 163 3.00 17.32 -10.72
N PRO A 164 2.99 16.70 -11.91
CA PRO A 164 3.73 17.25 -13.05
C PRO A 164 3.18 18.62 -13.46
N SER A 165 4.06 19.46 -14.00
CA SER A 165 3.76 20.87 -14.28
C SER A 165 3.99 21.27 -15.72
N GLY A 166 3.34 22.37 -16.12
CA GLY A 166 3.44 22.94 -17.45
C GLY A 166 2.23 22.64 -18.34
N MET A 167 2.07 23.45 -19.38
CA MET A 167 0.90 23.38 -20.28
C MET A 167 0.71 21.99 -20.89
N LEU A 168 1.81 21.28 -21.15
CA LEU A 168 1.77 19.92 -21.68
C LEU A 168 1.41 18.86 -20.65
N ALA A 169 1.54 19.09 -19.34
CA ALA A 169 1.17 18.12 -18.30
C ALA A 169 -0.28 18.30 -17.81
N ARG A 170 -0.89 19.46 -18.04
CA ARG A 170 -2.28 19.70 -17.64
C ARG A 170 -3.27 18.83 -18.40
N GLY A 171 -4.38 18.51 -17.75
CA GLY A 171 -5.48 17.70 -18.29
C GLY A 171 -5.79 16.45 -17.47
N GLY A 172 -6.67 15.61 -18.00
CA GLY A 172 -7.20 14.43 -17.33
C GLY A 172 -6.27 13.22 -17.40
N TYR A 173 -6.24 12.49 -16.28
CA TYR A 173 -5.50 11.26 -16.07
C TYR A 173 -6.46 10.20 -15.52
N SER A 174 -6.24 8.95 -15.92
CA SER A 174 -6.90 7.78 -15.33
C SER A 174 -5.88 6.92 -14.62
N VAL A 175 -6.22 6.48 -13.42
CA VAL A 175 -5.36 5.72 -12.55
C VAL A 175 -5.96 4.34 -12.34
N HIS A 176 -5.15 3.30 -12.55
CA HIS A 176 -5.49 1.93 -12.24
C HIS A 176 -4.71 1.53 -10.99
N SER A 177 -5.44 1.25 -9.93
CA SER A 177 -4.91 0.96 -8.61
C SER A 177 -5.13 -0.51 -8.27
N LEU A 178 -4.12 -1.15 -7.69
CA LEU A 178 -4.15 -2.54 -7.24
C LEU A 178 -3.48 -2.65 -5.87
N PHE A 179 -4.19 -3.25 -4.92
CA PHE A 179 -3.66 -3.63 -3.61
C PHE A 179 -3.51 -5.15 -3.57
N THR A 180 -2.27 -5.62 -3.40
CA THR A 180 -1.90 -7.03 -3.51
C THR A 180 -0.75 -7.35 -2.56
N ASP A 181 -0.29 -8.59 -2.52
CA ASP A 181 0.72 -9.08 -1.58
C ASP A 181 1.71 -10.05 -2.25
N ASP A 182 2.58 -10.67 -1.44
CA ASP A 182 3.55 -11.68 -1.89
C ASP A 182 2.89 -12.97 -2.37
N ASP A 183 1.70 -13.29 -1.85
CA ASP A 183 0.87 -14.42 -2.27
C ASP A 183 0.18 -14.16 -3.63
N GLN A 184 0.36 -12.97 -4.20
CA GLN A 184 -0.31 -12.49 -5.42
C GLN A 184 -1.84 -12.44 -5.29
N ALA A 185 -2.34 -12.32 -4.06
CA ALA A 185 -3.77 -12.14 -3.83
C ALA A 185 -4.20 -10.74 -4.30
N GLU A 186 -5.26 -10.67 -5.11
CA GLU A 186 -5.88 -9.40 -5.48
C GLU A 186 -6.87 -8.99 -4.38
N HIS A 187 -6.42 -8.17 -3.43
CA HIS A 187 -7.26 -7.72 -2.33
C HIS A 187 -8.27 -6.68 -2.79
N LEU A 188 -7.83 -5.71 -3.60
CA LEU A 188 -8.72 -4.77 -4.26
C LEU A 188 -8.07 -4.21 -5.52
N LYS A 189 -8.87 -4.09 -6.58
CA LYS A 189 -8.51 -3.40 -7.82
C LYS A 189 -9.59 -2.40 -8.18
N TRP A 190 -9.20 -1.16 -8.44
CA TRP A 190 -10.13 -0.09 -8.78
C TRP A 190 -9.49 0.90 -9.75
N GLU A 191 -10.34 1.74 -10.34
CA GLU A 191 -9.89 2.82 -11.21
C GLU A 191 -10.54 4.12 -10.76
N TRP A 192 -9.79 5.21 -10.91
CA TRP A 192 -10.23 6.56 -10.57
C TRP A 192 -9.54 7.58 -11.48
N SER A 193 -9.97 8.83 -11.42
CA SER A 193 -9.45 9.88 -12.29
C SER A 193 -9.05 11.13 -11.51
N PHE A 194 -8.05 11.82 -12.04
CA PHE A 194 -7.68 13.15 -11.59
C PHE A 194 -7.38 14.05 -12.77
N GLU A 195 -7.46 15.36 -12.57
CA GLU A 195 -7.15 16.38 -13.55
C GLU A 195 -6.08 17.31 -12.99
N ILE A 196 -5.01 17.50 -13.76
CA ILE A 196 -3.98 18.47 -13.41
C ILE A 196 -4.35 19.83 -13.98
N LYS A 197 -4.47 20.81 -13.10
CA LYS A 197 -4.80 22.20 -13.44
C LYS A 197 -3.76 23.18 -12.92
N LYS A 198 -3.78 24.40 -13.47
CA LYS A 198 -2.91 25.49 -12.98
C LYS A 198 -3.25 25.92 -11.55
N ASN A 199 -4.53 25.87 -11.21
CA ASN A 199 -5.08 26.21 -9.90
C ASN A 199 -6.04 25.09 -9.46
N TRP A 200 -6.47 25.14 -8.20
CA TRP A 200 -7.44 24.20 -7.64
C TRP A 200 -8.87 24.37 -8.18
N GLU A 201 -9.12 25.46 -8.91
CA GLU A 201 -10.35 25.76 -9.66
C GLU A 201 -10.07 25.68 -11.18
#